data_AF-A0A1V9Z9E9-F1
#
_entry.id   AF-A0A1V9Z9E9-F1
#
_cell.length_a   1.000
_cell.length_b   1.000
_cell.length_c   1.000
_cell.angle_alpha   90.00
_cell.angle_beta   90.00
_cell.angle_gamma   90.00
#
_symmetry.space_group_name_H-M   'P 1'
#
loop_
_entity.id
_entity.type
_entity.pdbx_description
1 polymer ?
#
loop_
_entity_poly.entity_id
_entity_poly.type
_entity_poly.pdbx_seq_one_letter_code
_entity_poly.pdbx_strand_id
1 'polypeptide(L)'
;MAHRTKATTFAQAWLKDTAAWPVIGVIVGACALSAGASVRYLTKCPHVHWNKENRSSPIRDDVNETKWNSHRDAIRLMSDNRINTFQEKSRQ
;
A
#
# COMPACT_ATOMS: atom_id res chain seq x y z
N MET A 1 -30.85 -29.58 -35.31
CA MET A 1 -29.98 -29.91 -34.16
C MET A 1 -29.59 -28.60 -33.49
N ALA A 2 -30.01 -28.36 -32.25
CA ALA A 2 -29.70 -27.12 -31.54
C ALA A 2 -28.23 -27.14 -31.08
N HIS A 3 -27.43 -26.17 -31.54
CA HIS A 3 -26.04 -26.00 -31.09
C HIS A 3 -26.05 -25.48 -29.65
N ARG A 4 -25.84 -26.36 -28.69
CA ARG A 4 -25.74 -26.00 -27.27
C ARG A 4 -24.37 -25.36 -27.05
N THR A 5 -24.30 -24.04 -27.12
CA THR A 5 -23.08 -23.28 -26.81
C THR A 5 -22.72 -23.54 -25.35
N LYS A 6 -21.60 -24.24 -25.11
CA LYS A 6 -21.11 -24.50 -23.76
C LYS A 6 -20.64 -23.17 -23.15
N ALA A 7 -21.07 -22.87 -21.93
CA ALA A 7 -20.63 -21.67 -21.22
C ALA A 7 -19.10 -21.72 -21.04
N THR A 8 -18.41 -20.66 -21.43
CA THR A 8 -16.97 -20.50 -21.25
C THR A 8 -16.65 -20.29 -19.77
N THR A 9 -15.76 -21.12 -19.23
CA THR A 9 -15.30 -20.99 -17.84
C THR A 9 -14.40 -19.76 -17.68
N PHE A 10 -14.27 -19.25 -16.46
CA PHE A 10 -13.38 -18.10 -16.17
C PHE A 10 -11.95 -18.34 -16.65
N ALA A 11 -11.38 -19.51 -16.36
CA ALA A 11 -10.05 -19.88 -16.82
C ALA A 11 -9.95 -19.92 -18.36
N GLN A 12 -11.01 -20.35 -19.04
CA GLN A 12 -11.04 -20.37 -20.51
C GLN A 12 -11.18 -18.97 -21.11
N ALA A 13 -11.84 -18.04 -20.43
CA ALA A 13 -11.99 -16.66 -20.87
C ALA A 13 -10.74 -15.81 -20.57
N TRP A 14 -10.06 -16.04 -19.45
CA TRP A 14 -9.00 -15.15 -18.96
C TRP A 14 -7.59 -15.73 -19.05
N LEU A 15 -7.39 -17.03 -18.84
CA LEU A 15 -6.05 -17.63 -18.78
C LEU A 15 -5.60 -18.21 -20.12
N LYS A 16 -6.54 -18.49 -21.02
CA LYS A 16 -6.24 -18.99 -22.38
C LYS A 16 -6.07 -17.87 -23.40
N ASP A 17 -6.53 -16.67 -23.11
CA ASP A 17 -6.39 -15.52 -24.00
C ASP A 17 -5.05 -14.81 -23.76
N THR A 18 -4.21 -14.74 -24.79
CA THR A 18 -2.91 -14.07 -24.71
C THR A 18 -3.05 -12.56 -24.47
N ALA A 19 -4.13 -11.94 -24.95
CA ALA A 19 -4.41 -10.52 -24.77
C ALA A 19 -4.83 -10.16 -23.33
N ALA A 20 -5.22 -11.15 -22.51
CA ALA A 20 -5.63 -10.93 -21.13
C ALA A 20 -4.44 -10.79 -20.16
N TRP A 21 -3.24 -11.29 -20.52
CA TRP A 21 -2.06 -11.26 -19.63
C TRP A 21 -1.61 -9.84 -19.20
N PRO A 22 -1.58 -8.83 -20.10
CA PRO A 22 -1.30 -7.46 -19.68
C PRO A 22 -2.31 -6.93 -18.65
N VAL A 23 -3.60 -7.25 -18.83
CA VAL A 23 -4.67 -6.83 -17.90
C VAL A 23 -4.50 -7.51 -16.54
N ILE A 24 -4.23 -8.82 -16.53
CA ILE A 24 -3.92 -9.58 -15.32
C ILE A 24 -2.71 -8.98 -14.60
N GLY A 25 -1.66 -8.61 -15.34
CA GLY A 25 -0.48 -7.96 -14.78
C GLY A 25 -0.81 -6.67 -14.03
N VAL A 26 -1.67 -5.81 -14.60
CA VAL A 26 -2.13 -4.57 -13.94
C VAL A 26 -2.93 -4.88 -12.67
N ILE A 27 -3.86 -5.84 -12.73
CA ILE A 27 -4.67 -6.23 -11.57
C ILE A 27 -3.76 -6.74 -10.45
N VAL A 28 -2.84 -7.65 -10.76
CA VAL A 28 -1.89 -8.20 -9.79
C VAL A 28 -1.01 -7.09 -9.21
N GLY A 29 -0.52 -6.16 -10.04
CA GLY A 29 0.25 -4.99 -9.59
C GLY A 29 -0.53 -4.11 -8.61
N ALA A 30 -1.79 -3.79 -8.93
CA ALA A 30 -2.64 -3.00 -8.05
C ALA A 30 -2.93 -3.70 -6.72
N CYS A 31 -3.24 -5.01 -6.76
CA CYS A 31 -3.42 -5.83 -5.57
C CYS A 31 -2.14 -5.88 -4.71
N ALA A 32 -0.97 -6.06 -5.32
CA ALA A 32 0.29 -6.10 -4.60
C ALA A 32 0.62 -4.77 -3.92
N LEU A 33 0.39 -3.64 -4.62
CA LEU A 33 0.63 -2.30 -4.06
C LEU A 33 -0.30 -1.99 -2.89
N SER A 34 -1.60 -2.25 -3.06
CA SER A 34 -2.61 -2.03 -2.01
C SER A 34 -2.39 -2.93 -0.79
N ALA A 35 -2.12 -4.22 -1.00
CA ALA A 35 -1.81 -5.16 0.07
C ALA A 35 -0.51 -4.77 0.78
N GLY A 36 0.54 -4.43 0.03
CA GLY A 36 1.83 -4.00 0.59
C GLY A 36 1.70 -2.73 1.44
N ALA A 37 0.94 -1.74 0.98
CA ALA A 37 0.65 -0.53 1.74
C ALA A 37 -0.13 -0.82 3.02
N SER A 38 -1.14 -1.70 2.93
CA SER A 38 -1.95 -2.12 4.08
C SER A 38 -1.11 -2.87 5.13
N VAL A 39 -0.27 -3.82 4.69
CA VAL A 39 0.63 -4.56 5.58
C VAL A 39 1.64 -3.63 6.24
N ARG A 40 2.25 -2.71 5.49
CA ARG A 40 3.14 -1.68 6.05
C ARG A 40 2.41 -0.86 7.12
N TYR A 41 1.20 -0.42 6.83
CA TYR A 41 0.41 0.38 7.76
C TYR A 41 0.11 -0.38 9.05
N LEU A 42 -0.45 -1.58 8.95
CA LEU A 42 -0.82 -2.35 10.13
C LEU A 42 0.40 -2.75 10.97
N THR A 43 1.55 -3.05 10.35
CA THR A 43 2.73 -3.55 11.09
C THR A 43 3.67 -2.46 11.60
N LYS A 44 3.74 -1.31 10.93
CA LYS A 44 4.73 -0.26 11.24
C LYS A 44 4.10 1.05 11.72
N CYS A 45 2.77 1.24 11.62
CA CYS A 45 2.13 2.44 12.14
C CYS A 45 2.21 2.47 13.67
N PRO A 46 2.70 3.57 14.29
CA PRO A 46 2.79 3.70 15.74
C PRO A 46 1.42 3.65 16.41
N HIS A 47 0.36 4.05 15.70
CA HIS A 47 -1.02 4.09 16.20
C HIS A 47 -1.74 2.73 16.12
N VAL A 48 -1.13 1.70 15.53
CA VAL A 48 -1.74 0.37 15.44
C VAL A 48 -1.22 -0.53 16.57
N HIS A 49 -2.14 -0.96 17.43
CA HIS A 49 -1.85 -1.79 18.61
C HIS A 49 -2.33 -3.23 18.38
N TRP A 50 -1.36 -4.16 18.22
CA TRP A 50 -1.65 -5.59 18.11
C TRP A 50 -1.85 -6.26 19.48
N ASN A 51 -1.03 -5.89 20.47
CA ASN A 51 -1.21 -6.36 21.83
C ASN A 51 -2.43 -5.66 22.47
N LYS A 52 -3.33 -6.47 23.06
CA LYS A 52 -4.56 -6.00 23.71
C LYS A 52 -4.26 -5.13 24.93
N GLU A 53 -3.20 -5.46 25.68
CA GLU A 53 -2.83 -4.77 26.93
C GLU A 53 -2.42 -3.32 26.68
N ASN A 54 -1.77 -3.05 25.54
CA ASN A 54 -1.27 -1.72 25.21
C ASN A 54 -2.28 -0.86 24.42
N ARG A 55 -3.54 -1.29 24.25
CA ARG A 55 -4.55 -0.53 23.49
C ARG A 55 -5.05 0.72 24.22
N SER A 56 -4.90 0.76 25.54
CA SER A 56 -5.34 1.91 26.35
C SER A 56 -4.29 3.02 26.38
N SER A 57 -3.04 2.73 26.02
CA SER A 57 -2.00 3.76 25.90
C SER A 57 -2.10 4.41 24.52
N PRO A 58 -2.29 5.74 24.44
CA PRO A 58 -2.29 6.46 23.16
C PRO A 58 -0.95 6.39 22.42
N ILE A 59 0.14 6.10 23.13
CA ILE A 59 1.51 6.06 22.63
C ILE A 59 2.06 4.65 22.87
N ARG A 60 2.62 4.00 21.84
CA ARG A 60 3.38 2.76 22.03
C ARG A 60 4.77 3.10 22.56
N ASP A 61 5.13 2.50 23.69
CA ASP A 61 6.50 2.50 24.16
C ASP A 61 7.42 1.86 23.08
N ASP A 62 8.60 2.46 22.87
CA ASP A 62 9.65 2.02 21.93
C ASP A 62 9.38 2.11 20.41
N VAL A 63 8.44 2.96 19.95
CA VAL A 63 8.25 3.17 18.50
C VAL A 63 8.88 4.48 18.05
N ASN A 64 9.91 4.38 17.19
CA ASN A 64 10.50 5.55 16.55
C ASN A 64 9.56 6.09 15.46
N GLU A 65 8.68 7.02 15.87
CA GLU A 65 7.67 7.67 15.01
C GLU A 65 8.29 8.49 13.87
N THR A 66 9.52 8.97 14.06
CA THR A 66 10.28 9.74 13.07
C THR A 66 10.50 8.94 11.79
N LYS A 67 10.64 7.62 11.88
CA LYS A 67 10.80 6.72 10.73
C LYS A 67 9.46 6.32 10.08
N TRP A 68 8.35 6.45 10.80
CA TRP A 68 7.01 6.13 10.28
C TRP A 68 6.48 7.21 9.35
N ASN A 69 6.69 8.49 9.68
CA ASN A 69 6.34 9.61 8.80
C ASN A 69 7.27 9.59 7.56
N SER A 70 6.84 8.79 6.59
CA SER A 70 7.57 8.30 5.44
C SER A 70 7.52 9.27 4.28
N HIS A 71 7.71 10.55 4.52
CA HIS A 71 8.23 11.31 3.41
C HIS A 71 9.66 10.79 3.25
N ARG A 72 9.88 9.92 2.25
CA ARG A 72 11.24 9.49 1.89
C ARG A 72 12.03 10.77 1.72
N ASP A 73 12.92 11.10 2.66
CA ASP A 73 13.62 12.39 2.68
C ASP A 73 14.20 12.69 1.30
N ALA A 74 14.76 11.69 0.64
CA ALA A 74 15.27 11.80 -0.72
C ALA A 74 14.25 12.26 -1.78
N ILE A 75 13.00 11.80 -1.72
CA ILE A 75 11.96 12.18 -2.72
C ILE A 75 11.26 13.48 -2.30
N ARG A 76 11.04 13.69 -0.99
CA ARG A 76 10.41 14.91 -0.46
C ARG A 76 11.29 16.14 -0.60
N LEU A 77 12.61 15.95 -0.57
CA LEU A 77 13.62 17.01 -0.75
C LEU A 77 14.07 17.13 -2.21
N MET A 78 13.55 16.29 -3.12
CA MET A 78 13.93 16.32 -4.54
C MET A 78 13.42 17.58 -5.25
N SER A 79 12.37 18.20 -4.72
CA SER A 79 11.91 19.53 -5.10
C SER A 79 11.72 20.39 -3.86
N ASP A 80 12.00 21.68 -4.03
CA ASP A 80 11.81 22.64 -2.96
C ASP A 80 10.31 22.76 -2.65
N ASN A 81 9.93 22.35 -1.46
CA ASN A 81 8.54 22.30 -1.02
C ASN A 81 8.38 23.33 0.10
N ARG A 82 7.44 24.27 -0.05
CA ARG A 82 7.17 25.29 0.98
C ARG A 82 6.95 24.68 2.36
N ILE A 83 6.36 23.49 2.45
CA ILE A 83 6.16 22.78 3.72
C ILE A 83 7.50 22.39 4.37
N ASN A 84 8.55 22.07 3.60
CA ASN A 84 9.88 21.74 4.11
C ASN A 84 10.57 22.98 4.69
N THR A 85 10.57 24.09 3.94
CA THR A 85 11.20 25.35 4.38
C THR A 85 10.63 25.87 5.70
N PHE A 86 9.34 25.64 5.97
CA PHE A 86 8.72 25.98 7.25
C PHE A 86 9.18 25.08 8.40
N GLN A 87 9.30 23.76 8.19
CA GLN A 87 9.76 22.83 9.23
C GLN A 87 11.25 22.93 9.55
N GLU A 88 12.04 23.47 8.62
CA GLU A 88 13.47 23.76 8.83
C GLU A 88 13.65 25.04 9.65
N LYS A 89 12.90 26.10 9.32
CA LYS A 89 12.88 27.35 10.09
C LYS A 89 12.35 27.19 11.51
N SER A 90 11.38 26.30 11.75
CA SER A 90 10.84 26.08 13.09
C SER A 90 11.72 25.21 14.00
N ARG A 91 12.84 24.68 13.47
CA ARG A 91 13.81 23.87 14.21
C ARG A 91 15.05 24.65 14.67
N GLN A 92 15.22 25.88 14.16
CA GLN A 92 16.22 26.86 14.64
C GLN A 92 15.64 27.67 15.79
#